data_AF-A0A8X8A5W9-F1
#
_entry.id   AF-A0A8X8A5W9-F1
#
_cell.length_a   1.000
_cell.length_b   1.000
_cell.length_c   1.000
_cell.angle_alpha   90.00
_cell.angle_beta   90.00
_cell.angle_gamma   90.00
#
_symmetry.space_group_name_H-M   'P 1'
#
loop_
_entity.id
_entity.type
_entity.pdbx_description
1 polymer ?
#
loop_
_entity_poly.entity_id
_entity_poly.type
_entity_poly.pdbx_seq_one_letter_code
_entity_poly.pdbx_strand_id
1 'polypeptide(L)'
;MALSPIRDISYSRQFFSQIPNPSVFLYNTLIRAYSMSNSPIEGFFMYQEMRKKGLRADPVSLSFVIRCYIRVSSLIGGEQVHARILGDGHQSDSLLLTNLMDLYSLCDKGSEACKVFDEMRQRDTIAWNVLISCYMRSRRTRDVLVIFDGMLSGELGCEPDDVTCLLLLQACASLGALEFGEKVHGHIVERGYDNATNLCNSLIAMYSQFGNLDKAFGVFKGMHNKNVVTWSAIISGLAMNGYGREAIGAFEEMLKMGVLPDDLTFTGVLSACSNCGLVDKGMIIFARMSKEFGIVPNIHHYGCMVDLLGRAGQLHQAYELIMSMRVKPDSTIWRTLLGACRIHRNVILAEHVVEHLIELKAQEAGDYILLFNLYSSVDNWKKVTELRKFMKEKGIQTTPASSSIELKGKVHEFVVDDVSHPQKDEIYEMLDEISKQLKIAGYVAEITSELPNLDAEEKRYVLSYHSEKLAIAFGVLATPPGTTIRIAKNLRICVDCHNFAKILSGVYNRQVIITDHTRFHHFRGGHCSCNDYW
;
A
#
# COMPACT_ATOMS: atom_id res chain seq x y z
N MET A 1 -3.00 33.83 33.69
CA MET A 1 -3.01 32.35 33.64
C MET A 1 -3.92 31.93 32.49
N ALA A 2 -3.33 31.50 31.37
CA ALA A 2 -4.06 30.99 30.21
C ALA A 2 -4.42 29.52 30.45
N LEU A 3 -5.71 29.20 30.45
CA LEU A 3 -6.22 27.82 30.61
C LEU A 3 -6.56 27.22 29.24
N SER A 4 -6.10 25.99 29.03
CA SER A 4 -6.24 25.18 27.81
C SER A 4 -7.71 24.82 27.47
N PRO A 5 -8.12 24.71 26.19
CA PRO A 5 -9.54 24.69 25.76
C PRO A 5 -10.29 23.36 25.92
N ILE A 6 -9.73 22.33 26.57
CA ILE A 6 -10.24 20.94 26.49
C ILE A 6 -10.82 20.45 27.84
N ARG A 7 -11.20 21.34 28.77
CA ARG A 7 -11.82 20.89 30.04
C ARG A 7 -13.35 20.88 29.95
N ASP A 8 -13.86 19.66 29.78
CA ASP A 8 -15.24 19.21 29.96
C ASP A 8 -16.31 19.97 29.15
N ILE A 9 -16.61 19.43 27.97
CA ILE A 9 -17.68 19.92 27.10
C ILE A 9 -19.04 19.86 27.82
N SER A 10 -19.22 18.93 28.76
CA SER A 10 -20.42 18.80 29.58
C SER A 10 -20.58 20.01 30.51
N TYR A 11 -19.50 20.43 31.17
CA TYR A 11 -19.47 21.65 31.99
C TYR A 11 -19.74 22.91 31.15
N SER A 12 -19.10 23.00 29.99
CA SER A 12 -19.32 24.11 29.04
C SER A 12 -20.78 24.21 28.58
N ARG A 13 -21.43 23.06 28.33
CA ARG A 13 -22.87 23.00 27.99
C ARG A 13 -23.77 23.37 29.16
N GLN A 14 -23.43 22.95 30.38
CA GLN A 14 -24.18 23.32 31.57
C GLN A 14 -24.15 24.83 31.80
N PHE A 15 -22.98 25.46 31.70
CA PHE A 15 -22.85 26.91 31.80
C PHE A 15 -23.64 27.62 30.69
N PHE A 16 -23.52 27.15 29.45
CA PHE A 16 -24.27 27.69 28.31
C PHE A 16 -25.79 27.67 28.54
N SER A 17 -26.32 26.60 29.14
CA SER A 17 -27.77 26.48 29.41
C SER A 17 -28.32 27.53 30.37
N GLN A 18 -27.45 28.18 31.16
CA GLN A 18 -27.83 29.24 32.09
C GLN A 18 -27.90 30.62 31.42
N ILE A 19 -27.48 30.74 30.16
CA ILE A 19 -27.47 32.00 29.42
C ILE A 19 -28.85 32.19 28.76
N PRO A 20 -29.63 33.23 29.11
CA PRO A 20 -31.00 33.39 28.63
C PRO A 20 -31.09 33.75 27.13
N ASN A 21 -30.07 34.41 26.57
CA ASN A 21 -29.99 34.77 25.14
C ASN A 21 -28.57 34.57 24.59
N PRO A 22 -28.16 33.33 24.31
CA PRO A 22 -26.81 33.06 23.81
C PRO A 22 -26.64 33.59 22.38
N SER A 23 -25.49 34.20 22.11
CA SER A 23 -25.14 34.70 20.77
C SER A 23 -24.70 33.56 19.83
N VAL A 24 -24.69 33.84 18.52
CA VAL A 24 -24.17 32.92 17.49
C VAL A 24 -22.73 32.50 17.80
N PHE A 25 -21.90 33.41 18.32
CA PHE A 25 -20.53 33.11 18.73
C PHE A 25 -20.43 32.02 19.81
N LEU A 26 -21.32 32.07 20.82
CA LEU A 26 -21.35 31.07 21.90
C LEU A 26 -21.80 29.69 21.37
N TYR A 27 -22.79 29.67 20.47
CA TYR A 27 -23.15 28.45 19.75
C TYR A 27 -21.98 27.91 18.91
N ASN A 28 -21.30 28.75 18.13
CA ASN A 28 -20.15 28.37 17.31
C ASN A 28 -19.03 27.74 18.14
N THR A 29 -18.79 28.26 19.34
CA THR A 29 -17.79 27.72 20.28
C THR A 29 -18.14 26.29 20.70
N LEU A 30 -19.40 26.03 21.06
CA LEU A 30 -19.86 24.69 21.44
C LEU A 30 -19.91 23.73 20.24
N ILE A 31 -20.41 24.17 19.09
CA ILE A 31 -20.47 23.34 17.87
C ILE A 31 -19.05 22.93 17.46
N ARG A 32 -18.09 23.86 17.49
CA ARG A 32 -16.67 23.57 17.26
C ARG A 32 -16.13 22.54 18.24
N ALA A 33 -16.37 22.73 19.54
CA ALA A 33 -15.93 21.79 20.58
C ALA A 33 -16.50 20.39 20.33
N TYR A 34 -17.78 20.28 19.98
CA TYR A 34 -18.41 19.01 19.65
C TYR A 34 -17.85 18.38 18.36
N SER A 35 -17.57 19.18 17.33
CA SER A 35 -16.92 18.70 16.10
C SER A 35 -15.56 18.04 16.35
N MET A 36 -14.88 18.42 17.43
CA MET A 36 -13.58 17.88 17.85
C MET A 36 -13.69 16.79 18.92
N SER A 37 -14.90 16.48 19.39
CA SER A 37 -15.17 15.53 20.49
C SER A 37 -15.61 14.14 20.02
N ASN A 38 -15.76 13.17 20.93
CA ASN A 38 -16.36 11.87 20.61
C ASN A 38 -17.90 11.90 20.48
N SER A 39 -18.52 13.09 20.59
CA SER A 39 -19.97 13.29 20.47
C SER A 39 -20.30 14.34 19.40
N PRO A 40 -19.88 14.16 18.13
CA PRO A 40 -20.10 15.15 17.06
C PRO A 40 -21.58 15.43 16.78
N ILE A 41 -22.46 14.47 17.04
CA ILE A 41 -23.91 14.62 16.85
C ILE A 41 -24.52 15.71 17.74
N GLU A 42 -23.92 15.96 18.91
CA GLU A 42 -24.37 17.02 19.81
C GLU A 42 -24.11 18.41 19.24
N GLY A 43 -23.07 18.57 18.41
CA GLY A 43 -22.85 19.81 17.68
C GLY A 43 -24.01 20.15 16.75
N PHE A 44 -24.65 19.13 16.16
CA PHE A 44 -25.85 19.35 15.35
C PHE A 44 -27.06 19.76 16.21
N PHE A 45 -27.26 19.15 17.38
CA PHE A 45 -28.35 19.57 18.27
C PHE A 45 -28.18 21.02 18.73
N MET A 46 -26.94 21.45 19.02
CA MET A 46 -26.66 22.86 19.30
C MET A 46 -27.03 23.77 18.12
N TYR A 47 -26.74 23.35 16.88
CA TYR A 47 -27.14 24.08 15.67
C TYR A 47 -28.66 24.13 15.49
N GLN A 48 -29.37 23.04 15.75
CA GLN A 48 -30.84 23.03 15.72
C GLN A 48 -31.44 23.96 16.78
N GLU A 49 -30.89 23.97 18.00
CA GLU A 49 -31.34 24.85 19.07
C GLU A 49 -31.14 26.32 18.70
N MET A 50 -29.97 26.68 18.17
CA MET A 50 -29.68 28.02 17.66
C MET A 50 -30.74 28.48 16.64
N ARG A 51 -31.10 27.60 15.70
CA ARG A 51 -32.14 27.89 14.70
C ARG A 51 -33.54 28.03 15.30
N LYS A 52 -33.89 27.19 16.27
CA LYS A 52 -35.19 27.28 16.98
C LYS A 52 -35.35 28.61 17.72
N LYS A 53 -34.24 29.21 18.18
CA LYS A 53 -34.23 30.56 18.78
C LYS A 53 -34.23 31.69 17.74
N GLY A 54 -34.38 31.39 16.45
CA GLY A 54 -34.44 32.38 15.38
C GLY A 54 -33.10 33.00 14.99
N LEU A 55 -31.97 32.49 15.51
CA LEU A 55 -30.65 32.97 15.16
C LEU A 55 -30.23 32.41 13.80
N ARG A 56 -29.72 33.30 12.92
CA ARG A 56 -29.18 32.91 11.63
C ARG A 56 -27.76 32.35 11.81
N ALA A 57 -27.52 31.19 11.20
CA ALA A 57 -26.20 30.60 11.16
C ALA A 57 -25.30 31.41 10.21
N ASP A 58 -24.06 31.65 10.61
CA ASP A 58 -23.05 32.24 9.74
C ASP A 58 -22.24 31.12 9.04
N PRO A 59 -21.39 31.45 8.05
CA PRO A 59 -20.55 30.44 7.39
C PRO A 59 -19.67 29.63 8.36
N VAL A 60 -19.26 30.22 9.48
CA VAL A 60 -18.47 29.54 10.50
C VAL A 60 -19.29 28.49 11.24
N SER A 61 -20.56 28.80 11.58
CA SER A 61 -21.52 27.84 12.12
C SER A 61 -21.67 26.63 11.20
N LEU A 62 -21.97 26.89 9.92
CA LEU A 62 -22.25 25.85 8.93
C LEU A 62 -21.00 24.99 8.66
N SER A 63 -19.81 25.60 8.64
CA SER A 63 -18.51 24.91 8.53
C SER A 63 -18.31 23.88 9.65
N PHE A 64 -18.55 24.26 10.91
CA PHE A 64 -18.42 23.32 12.03
C PHE A 64 -19.50 22.22 12.02
N VAL A 65 -20.72 22.54 11.60
CA VAL A 65 -21.79 21.54 11.47
C VAL A 65 -21.45 20.51 10.38
N ILE A 66 -20.91 20.93 9.23
CA ILE A 66 -20.44 20.00 8.19
C ILE A 66 -19.36 19.08 8.76
N ARG A 67 -18.40 19.62 9.54
CA ARG A 67 -17.36 18.80 10.20
C ARG A 67 -17.94 17.77 11.17
N CYS A 68 -19.00 18.10 11.89
CA CYS A 68 -19.71 17.11 12.69
C CYS A 68 -20.26 15.97 11.82
N TYR A 69 -20.86 16.30 10.68
CA TYR A 69 -21.42 15.30 9.76
C TYR A 69 -20.39 14.45 9.03
N ILE A 70 -19.24 15.03 8.69
CA ILE A 70 -18.07 14.30 8.19
C ILE A 70 -17.70 13.19 9.18
N ARG A 71 -17.63 13.50 10.48
CA ARG A 71 -17.21 12.54 11.52
C ARG A 71 -18.19 11.41 11.78
N VAL A 72 -19.46 11.57 11.41
CA VAL A 72 -20.49 10.52 11.52
C VAL A 72 -20.89 9.96 10.14
N SER A 73 -20.18 10.37 9.07
CA SER A 73 -20.46 10.00 7.68
C SER A 73 -21.94 10.17 7.30
N SER A 74 -22.59 11.25 7.76
CA SER A 74 -24.02 11.48 7.50
C SER A 74 -24.23 12.30 6.23
N LEU A 75 -24.49 11.60 5.12
CA LEU A 75 -24.80 12.24 3.83
C LEU A 75 -26.07 13.09 3.91
N ILE A 76 -27.14 12.57 4.51
CA ILE A 76 -28.44 13.27 4.60
C ILE A 76 -28.30 14.60 5.36
N GLY A 77 -27.61 14.58 6.51
CA GLY A 77 -27.38 15.79 7.28
C GLY A 77 -26.52 16.80 6.51
N GLY A 78 -25.52 16.31 5.80
CA GLY A 78 -24.69 17.08 4.91
C GLY A 78 -25.46 17.78 3.78
N GLU A 79 -26.33 17.06 3.08
CA GLU A 79 -27.18 17.59 2.01
C GLU A 79 -28.16 18.67 2.52
N GLN A 80 -28.70 18.51 3.73
CA GLN A 80 -29.54 19.52 4.37
C GLN A 80 -28.77 20.83 4.62
N VAL A 81 -27.51 20.71 5.06
CA VAL A 81 -26.63 21.89 5.25
C VAL A 81 -26.24 22.49 3.91
N HIS A 82 -25.96 21.68 2.89
CA HIS A 82 -25.65 22.17 1.54
C HIS A 82 -26.84 22.97 0.95
N ALA A 83 -28.05 22.42 0.99
CA ALA A 83 -29.25 23.15 0.57
C ALA A 83 -29.44 24.46 1.33
N ARG A 84 -29.04 24.48 2.61
CA ARG A 84 -29.06 25.69 3.43
C ARG A 84 -28.04 26.74 3.00
N ILE A 85 -26.83 26.31 2.66
CA ILE A 85 -25.76 27.20 2.13
C ILE A 85 -26.25 27.91 0.87
N LEU A 86 -26.91 27.17 -0.04
CA LEU A 86 -27.52 27.75 -1.23
C LEU A 86 -28.66 28.71 -0.90
N GLY A 87 -29.55 28.31 0.01
CA GLY A 87 -30.72 29.11 0.40
C GLY A 87 -30.39 30.38 1.18
N ASP A 88 -29.33 30.38 1.99
CA ASP A 88 -28.90 31.52 2.80
C ASP A 88 -27.92 32.45 2.03
N GLY A 89 -27.55 32.11 0.79
CA GLY A 89 -26.70 32.96 -0.06
C GLY A 89 -25.20 32.83 0.19
N HIS A 90 -24.75 31.69 0.76
CA HIS A 90 -23.36 31.43 1.14
C HIS A 90 -22.56 30.61 0.11
N GLN A 91 -23.09 30.43 -1.11
CA GLN A 91 -22.49 29.62 -2.17
C GLN A 91 -21.18 30.16 -2.77
N SER A 92 -20.68 31.30 -2.30
CA SER A 92 -19.38 31.85 -2.71
C SER A 92 -18.29 31.68 -1.65
N ASP A 93 -18.61 31.09 -0.49
CA ASP A 93 -17.67 30.91 0.62
C ASP A 93 -16.76 29.68 0.37
N SER A 94 -15.47 29.92 0.09
CA SER A 94 -14.51 28.86 -0.26
C SER A 94 -14.38 27.78 0.84
N LEU A 95 -14.41 28.19 2.12
CA LEU A 95 -14.26 27.27 3.24
C LEU A 95 -15.46 26.32 3.35
N LEU A 96 -16.68 26.84 3.15
CA LEU A 96 -17.89 26.01 3.13
C LEU A 96 -17.88 25.02 1.98
N LEU A 97 -17.54 25.46 0.76
CA LEU A 97 -17.49 24.59 -0.41
C LEU A 97 -16.41 23.52 -0.25
N THR A 98 -15.25 23.87 0.31
CA THR A 98 -14.17 22.91 0.63
C THR A 98 -14.62 21.85 1.64
N ASN A 99 -15.32 22.23 2.71
CA ASN A 99 -15.87 21.25 3.67
C ASN A 99 -16.98 20.39 3.05
N LEU A 100 -17.81 20.95 2.15
CA LEU A 100 -18.82 20.18 1.42
C LEU A 100 -18.18 19.16 0.47
N MET A 101 -17.12 19.53 -0.24
CA MET A 101 -16.35 18.60 -1.06
C MET A 101 -15.82 17.43 -0.22
N ASP A 102 -15.24 17.70 0.95
CA ASP A 102 -14.72 16.65 1.82
C ASP A 102 -15.83 15.74 2.37
N LEU A 103 -16.96 16.32 2.79
CA LEU A 103 -18.17 15.59 3.19
C LEU A 103 -18.67 14.65 2.09
N TYR A 104 -18.85 15.14 0.87
CA TYR A 104 -19.32 14.31 -0.25
C TYR A 104 -18.30 13.22 -0.57
N SER A 105 -17.02 13.58 -0.57
CA SER A 105 -15.96 12.63 -0.85
C SER A 105 -15.84 11.54 0.23
N LEU A 106 -16.09 11.85 1.51
CA LEU A 106 -16.05 10.87 2.62
C LEU A 106 -17.33 10.02 2.72
N CYS A 107 -18.41 10.43 2.04
CA CYS A 107 -19.66 9.69 1.92
C CYS A 107 -19.77 8.93 0.58
N ASP A 108 -18.65 8.63 -0.08
CA ASP A 108 -18.58 7.94 -1.38
C ASP A 108 -19.37 8.62 -2.52
N LYS A 109 -19.57 9.95 -2.43
CA LYS A 109 -20.21 10.79 -3.45
C LYS A 109 -19.19 11.68 -4.15
N GLY A 110 -18.12 11.08 -4.66
CA GLY A 110 -17.04 11.80 -5.34
C GLY A 110 -17.51 12.65 -6.54
N SER A 111 -18.55 12.21 -7.26
CA SER A 111 -19.16 12.99 -8.34
C SER A 111 -19.73 14.33 -7.86
N GLU A 112 -20.38 14.34 -6.69
CA GLU A 112 -20.97 15.55 -6.11
C GLU A 112 -19.88 16.46 -5.56
N ALA A 113 -18.80 15.90 -4.99
CA ALA A 113 -17.63 16.68 -4.60
C ALA A 113 -16.99 17.41 -5.81
N CYS A 114 -16.90 16.74 -6.97
CA CYS A 114 -16.40 17.37 -8.19
C CYS A 114 -17.30 18.51 -8.68
N LYS A 115 -18.63 18.33 -8.63
CA LYS A 115 -19.58 19.41 -8.99
C LYS A 115 -19.44 20.63 -8.10
N VAL A 116 -19.32 20.41 -6.78
CA VAL A 116 -19.09 21.51 -5.82
C VAL A 116 -17.81 22.26 -6.17
N PHE A 117 -16.73 21.54 -6.50
CA PHE A 117 -15.48 22.15 -6.96
C PHE A 117 -15.63 22.93 -8.27
N ASP A 118 -16.37 22.39 -9.23
CA ASP A 118 -16.61 23.02 -10.52
C ASP A 118 -17.34 24.37 -10.37
N GLU A 119 -18.24 24.47 -9.39
CA GLU A 119 -19.00 25.67 -9.05
C GLU A 119 -18.19 26.72 -8.25
N MET A 120 -17.00 26.38 -7.74
CA MET A 120 -16.16 27.33 -7.00
C MET A 120 -15.61 28.42 -7.93
N ARG A 121 -15.91 29.69 -7.61
CA ARG A 121 -15.42 30.87 -8.34
C ARG A 121 -13.92 31.10 -8.18
N GLN A 122 -13.39 30.82 -6.99
CA GLN A 122 -11.97 30.90 -6.67
C GLN A 122 -11.55 29.58 -6.04
N ARG A 123 -10.48 29.00 -6.58
CA ARG A 123 -9.95 27.70 -6.16
C ARG A 123 -8.56 27.97 -5.61
N ASP A 124 -8.45 27.94 -4.28
CA ASP A 124 -7.18 28.02 -3.59
C ASP A 124 -6.52 26.63 -3.51
N THR A 125 -5.27 26.57 -3.04
CA THR A 125 -4.53 25.32 -2.88
C THR A 125 -5.27 24.31 -1.99
N ILE A 126 -6.08 24.77 -1.02
CA ILE A 126 -6.86 23.90 -0.13
C ILE A 126 -7.96 23.18 -0.92
N ALA A 127 -8.71 23.91 -1.74
CA ALA A 127 -9.75 23.33 -2.61
C ALA A 127 -9.16 22.26 -3.55
N TRP A 128 -7.99 22.54 -4.14
CA TRP A 128 -7.28 21.56 -4.96
C TRP A 128 -6.80 20.34 -4.16
N ASN A 129 -6.28 20.51 -2.94
CA ASN A 129 -5.87 19.41 -2.07
C ASN A 129 -7.05 18.49 -1.71
N VAL A 130 -8.25 19.04 -1.51
CA VAL A 130 -9.47 18.23 -1.30
C VAL A 130 -9.86 17.49 -2.58
N LEU A 131 -9.76 18.12 -3.76
CA LEU A 131 -10.02 17.45 -5.04
C LEU A 131 -9.04 16.30 -5.28
N ILE A 132 -7.73 16.52 -5.06
CA ILE A 132 -6.70 15.48 -5.16
C ILE A 132 -7.03 14.30 -4.24
N SER A 133 -7.37 14.58 -2.97
CA SER A 133 -7.78 13.56 -2.00
C SER A 133 -9.03 12.80 -2.46
N CYS A 134 -9.96 13.47 -3.14
CA CYS A 134 -11.16 12.85 -3.71
C CYS A 134 -10.82 11.94 -4.91
N TYR A 135 -9.90 12.36 -5.78
CA TYR A 135 -9.42 11.54 -6.90
C TYR A 135 -8.67 10.30 -6.44
N MET A 136 -7.83 10.41 -5.41
CA MET A 136 -7.18 9.25 -4.81
C MET A 136 -8.20 8.24 -4.26
N ARG A 137 -9.22 8.71 -3.53
CA ARG A 137 -10.28 7.85 -2.97
C ARG A 137 -11.15 7.18 -4.03
N SER A 138 -11.47 7.89 -5.10
CA SER A 138 -12.25 7.38 -6.23
C SER A 138 -11.44 6.54 -7.23
N ARG A 139 -10.19 6.18 -6.90
CA ARG A 139 -9.24 5.44 -7.76
C ARG A 139 -8.96 6.11 -9.10
N ARG A 140 -9.21 7.42 -9.20
CA ARG A 140 -8.88 8.28 -10.34
C ARG A 140 -7.48 8.89 -10.17
N THR A 141 -6.54 8.12 -9.66
CA THR A 141 -5.25 8.66 -9.21
C THR A 141 -4.43 9.25 -10.36
N ARG A 142 -4.61 8.82 -11.61
CA ARG A 142 -3.92 9.43 -12.76
C ARG A 142 -4.27 10.91 -12.96
N ASP A 143 -5.50 11.31 -12.64
CA ASP A 143 -5.94 12.70 -12.78
C ASP A 143 -5.20 13.63 -11.80
N VAL A 144 -4.70 13.08 -10.68
CA VAL A 144 -3.87 13.81 -9.71
C VAL A 144 -2.57 14.31 -10.34
N LEU A 145 -1.99 13.53 -11.26
CA LEU A 145 -0.74 13.90 -11.93
C LEU A 145 -0.94 15.13 -12.83
N VAL A 146 -2.07 15.18 -13.53
CA VAL A 146 -2.45 16.32 -14.39
C VAL A 146 -2.65 17.60 -13.57
N ILE A 147 -3.26 17.48 -12.38
CA ILE A 147 -3.44 18.64 -11.48
C ILE A 147 -2.09 19.23 -11.09
N PHE A 148 -1.12 18.40 -10.72
CA PHE A 148 0.21 18.91 -10.32
C PHE A 148 0.94 19.59 -11.48
N ASP A 149 0.94 18.99 -12.67
CA ASP A 149 1.57 19.61 -13.84
C ASP A 149 0.92 20.97 -14.14
N GLY A 150 -0.41 21.09 -14.00
CA GLY A 150 -1.13 22.36 -14.14
C GLY A 150 -0.85 23.38 -13.03
N MET A 151 -0.57 22.93 -11.80
CA MET A 151 -0.11 23.81 -10.72
C MET A 151 1.30 24.33 -10.99
N LEU A 152 2.20 23.46 -11.46
CA LEU A 152 3.59 23.84 -11.77
C LEU A 152 3.70 24.75 -13.01
N SER A 153 2.86 24.57 -14.03
CA SER A 153 2.83 25.43 -15.21
C SER A 153 2.21 26.82 -14.95
N GLY A 154 1.60 27.01 -13.77
CA GLY A 154 0.88 28.23 -13.40
C GLY A 154 -0.52 28.34 -14.02
N GLU A 155 -0.96 27.36 -14.82
CA GLU A 155 -2.29 27.34 -15.44
C GLU A 155 -3.43 27.40 -14.41
N LEU A 156 -3.22 26.78 -13.25
CA LEU A 156 -4.22 26.72 -12.18
C LEU A 156 -4.16 27.91 -11.21
N GLY A 157 -3.22 28.85 -11.41
CA GLY A 157 -3.09 30.07 -10.60
C GLY A 157 -2.73 29.85 -9.12
N CYS A 158 -2.26 28.65 -8.77
CA CYS A 158 -1.83 28.28 -7.42
C CYS A 158 -0.62 27.35 -7.49
N GLU A 159 0.18 27.33 -6.43
CA GLU A 159 1.38 26.49 -6.34
C GLU A 159 1.16 25.31 -5.36
N PRO A 160 1.82 24.16 -5.59
CA PRO A 160 1.77 23.02 -4.68
C PRO A 160 2.42 23.37 -3.33
N ASP A 161 1.67 23.17 -2.25
CA ASP A 161 2.17 23.31 -0.87
C ASP A 161 2.68 21.96 -0.31
N ASP A 162 3.11 21.95 0.95
CA ASP A 162 3.59 20.75 1.64
C ASP A 162 2.51 19.66 1.74
N VAL A 163 1.25 20.05 1.94
CA VAL A 163 0.10 19.13 1.94
C VAL A 163 -0.15 18.56 0.54
N THR A 164 -0.06 19.38 -0.51
CA THR A 164 -0.16 18.92 -1.90
C THR A 164 0.94 17.89 -2.18
N CYS A 165 2.19 18.19 -1.82
CA CYS A 165 3.32 17.29 -2.02
C CYS A 165 3.11 15.95 -1.31
N LEU A 166 2.58 15.96 -0.08
CA LEU A 166 2.29 14.75 0.68
C LEU A 166 1.28 13.85 -0.05
N LEU A 167 0.18 14.44 -0.54
CA LEU A 167 -0.85 13.73 -1.30
C LEU A 167 -0.29 13.16 -2.61
N LEU A 168 0.54 13.94 -3.31
CA LEU A 168 1.17 13.51 -4.56
C LEU A 168 2.11 12.33 -4.34
N LEU A 169 2.92 12.33 -3.28
CA LEU A 169 3.79 11.20 -2.96
C LEU A 169 3.00 9.92 -2.69
N GLN A 170 1.86 10.02 -2.00
CA GLN A 170 0.95 8.89 -1.78
C GLN A 170 0.30 8.43 -3.09
N ALA A 171 -0.08 9.36 -3.96
CA ALA A 171 -0.61 9.06 -5.28
C ALA A 171 0.42 8.32 -6.14
N CYS A 172 1.68 8.79 -6.17
CA CYS A 172 2.79 8.14 -6.88
C CYS A 172 3.02 6.72 -6.41
N ALA A 173 3.11 6.53 -5.08
CA ALA A 173 3.22 5.22 -4.45
C ALA A 173 2.13 4.25 -4.92
N SER A 174 0.88 4.71 -5.03
CA SER A 174 -0.24 3.87 -5.49
C SER A 174 -0.26 3.61 -7.00
N LEU A 175 0.28 4.52 -7.81
CA LEU A 175 0.28 4.42 -9.27
C LEU A 175 1.47 3.70 -9.86
N GLY A 176 2.53 3.52 -9.08
CA GLY A 176 3.80 3.04 -9.62
C GLY A 176 4.65 4.14 -10.28
N ALA A 177 4.29 5.42 -10.16
CA ALA A 177 4.87 6.52 -10.94
C ALA A 177 6.16 7.11 -10.32
N LEU A 178 7.28 6.37 -10.40
CA LEU A 178 8.57 6.79 -9.81
C LEU A 178 9.08 8.12 -10.39
N GLU A 179 9.09 8.28 -11.72
CA GLU A 179 9.61 9.49 -12.38
C GLU A 179 8.87 10.75 -11.90
N PHE A 180 7.56 10.64 -11.71
CA PHE A 180 6.76 11.73 -11.18
C PHE A 180 7.04 11.96 -9.69
N GLY A 181 7.17 10.90 -8.88
CA GLY A 181 7.60 11.02 -7.48
C GLY A 181 8.95 11.75 -7.33
N GLU A 182 9.86 11.57 -8.29
CA GLU A 182 11.13 12.31 -8.34
C GLU A 182 10.96 13.78 -8.69
N LYS A 183 10.03 14.14 -9.59
CA LYS A 183 9.66 15.54 -9.84
C LYS A 183 9.11 16.22 -8.58
N VAL A 184 8.22 15.53 -7.85
CA VAL A 184 7.67 16.03 -6.58
C VAL A 184 8.78 16.22 -5.55
N HIS A 185 9.72 15.28 -5.44
CA HIS A 185 10.88 15.44 -4.56
C HIS A 185 11.74 16.65 -4.94
N GLY A 186 11.98 16.88 -6.25
CA GLY A 186 12.67 18.07 -6.73
C GLY A 186 12.00 19.36 -6.27
N HIS A 187 10.68 19.45 -6.41
CA HIS A 187 9.89 20.61 -5.93
C HIS A 187 9.97 20.78 -4.41
N ILE A 188 9.92 19.69 -3.63
CA ILE A 188 10.08 19.73 -2.16
C ILE A 188 11.41 20.37 -1.77
N VAL A 189 12.51 19.99 -2.44
CA VAL A 189 13.84 20.54 -2.18
C VAL A 189 13.93 22.00 -2.62
N GLU A 190 13.44 22.32 -3.82
CA GLU A 190 13.46 23.69 -4.36
C GLU A 190 12.70 24.69 -3.47
N ARG A 191 11.57 24.27 -2.88
CA ARG A 191 10.75 25.09 -1.98
C ARG A 191 11.17 25.03 -0.52
N GLY A 192 12.19 24.24 -0.17
CA GLY A 192 12.69 24.12 1.21
C GLY A 192 11.73 23.38 2.15
N TYR A 193 10.87 22.52 1.62
CA TYR A 193 9.97 21.66 2.39
C TYR A 193 10.65 20.36 2.88
N ASP A 194 11.90 20.14 2.51
CA ASP A 194 12.73 18.97 2.83
C ASP A 194 13.10 18.84 4.33
N ASN A 195 12.81 19.87 5.14
CA ASN A 195 12.89 19.80 6.61
C ASN A 195 11.62 19.21 7.26
N ALA A 196 10.51 19.09 6.54
CA ALA A 196 9.25 18.60 7.08
C ALA A 196 9.29 17.07 7.24
N THR A 197 9.32 16.58 8.49
CA THR A 197 9.49 15.15 8.81
C THR A 197 8.45 14.25 8.16
N ASN A 198 7.19 14.71 8.05
CA ASN A 198 6.12 13.98 7.37
C ASN A 198 6.43 13.77 5.88
N LEU A 199 6.90 14.80 5.17
CA LEU A 199 7.30 14.69 3.77
C LEU A 199 8.51 13.77 3.59
N CYS A 200 9.53 13.88 4.43
CA CYS A 200 10.68 12.99 4.39
C CYS A 200 10.26 11.52 4.62
N ASN A 201 9.38 11.26 5.59
CA ASN A 201 8.86 9.92 5.86
C ASN A 201 8.10 9.36 4.64
N SER A 202 7.28 10.18 3.98
CA SER A 202 6.59 9.80 2.74
C SER A 202 7.53 9.58 1.57
N LEU A 203 8.61 10.37 1.43
CA LEU A 203 9.65 10.16 0.43
C LEU A 203 10.40 8.83 0.67
N ILE A 204 10.76 8.52 1.92
CA ILE A 204 11.40 7.24 2.28
C ILE A 204 10.49 6.07 1.91
N ALA A 205 9.20 6.15 2.26
CA ALA A 205 8.23 5.11 1.94
C ALA A 205 8.05 4.96 0.42
N MET A 206 7.86 6.07 -0.31
CA MET A 206 7.70 6.10 -1.76
C MET A 206 8.92 5.47 -2.45
N TYR A 207 10.14 5.93 -2.16
CA TYR A 207 11.34 5.36 -2.76
C TYR A 207 11.55 3.88 -2.41
N SER A 208 11.22 3.46 -1.19
CA SER A 208 11.30 2.06 -0.79
C SER A 208 10.33 1.17 -1.58
N GLN A 209 9.12 1.66 -1.84
CA GLN A 209 8.10 1.02 -2.69
C GLN A 209 8.43 1.05 -4.19
N PHE A 210 9.54 1.67 -4.58
CA PHE A 210 10.09 1.61 -5.94
C PHE A 210 11.40 0.84 -6.04
N GLY A 211 11.82 0.22 -4.93
CA GLY A 211 13.13 -0.40 -4.82
C GLY A 211 14.29 0.59 -4.97
N ASN A 212 14.08 1.89 -4.80
CA ASN A 212 15.15 2.88 -4.83
C ASN A 212 15.67 3.17 -3.42
N LEU A 213 16.26 2.15 -2.79
CA LEU A 213 16.76 2.29 -1.43
C LEU A 213 17.87 3.33 -1.30
N ASP A 214 18.67 3.56 -2.34
CA ASP A 214 19.73 4.57 -2.29
C ASP A 214 19.15 5.97 -2.07
N LYS A 215 18.07 6.34 -2.80
CA LYS A 215 17.37 7.61 -2.58
C LYS A 215 16.63 7.64 -1.24
N ALA A 216 16.01 6.53 -0.84
CA ALA A 216 15.36 6.43 0.47
C ALA A 216 16.37 6.68 1.63
N PHE A 217 17.55 6.06 1.56
CA PHE A 217 18.62 6.27 2.52
C PHE A 217 19.23 7.67 2.45
N GLY A 218 19.32 8.26 1.26
CA GLY A 218 19.75 9.64 1.08
C GLY A 218 18.86 10.61 1.87
N VAL A 219 17.54 10.48 1.71
CA VAL A 219 16.56 11.27 2.47
C VAL A 219 16.71 10.99 3.97
N PHE A 220 16.72 9.71 4.38
CA PHE A 220 16.86 9.34 5.78
C PHE A 220 18.12 9.92 6.43
N LYS A 221 19.27 9.85 5.77
CA LYS A 221 20.54 10.40 6.29
C LYS A 221 20.51 11.93 6.37
N GLY A 222 19.86 12.60 5.42
CA GLY A 222 19.71 14.05 5.40
C GLY A 222 18.86 14.61 6.55
N MET A 223 17.94 13.82 7.12
CA MET A 223 17.07 14.28 8.20
C MET A 223 17.82 14.53 9.51
N HIS A 224 17.68 15.73 10.08
CA HIS A 224 18.22 16.08 11.39
C HIS A 224 17.48 15.38 12.54
N ASN A 225 16.14 15.38 12.49
CA ASN A 225 15.29 14.77 13.51
C ASN A 225 14.58 13.55 12.95
N LYS A 226 14.81 12.38 13.57
CA LYS A 226 14.19 11.11 13.19
C LYS A 226 13.29 10.65 14.33
N ASN A 227 12.00 10.51 14.05
CA ASN A 227 11.04 10.00 15.02
C ASN A 227 10.74 8.52 14.76
N VAL A 228 9.86 7.93 15.58
CA VAL A 228 9.44 6.53 15.44
C VAL A 228 8.95 6.22 14.02
N VAL A 229 8.19 7.13 13.40
CA VAL A 229 7.66 6.96 12.04
C VAL A 229 8.79 6.91 11.01
N THR A 230 9.83 7.74 11.16
CA THR A 230 11.01 7.73 10.28
C THR A 230 11.76 6.40 10.34
N TRP A 231 11.95 5.86 11.54
CA TRP A 231 12.60 4.57 11.74
C TRP A 231 11.75 3.40 11.23
N SER A 232 10.45 3.39 11.54
CA SER A 232 9.51 2.40 11.01
C SER A 232 9.48 2.38 9.49
N ALA A 233 9.54 3.55 8.84
CA ALA A 233 9.57 3.67 7.38
C ALA A 233 10.83 3.03 6.77
N ILE A 234 12.03 3.32 7.31
CA ILE A 234 13.27 2.74 6.77
C ILE A 234 13.40 1.24 7.07
N ILE A 235 12.99 0.79 8.27
CA ILE A 235 12.99 -0.63 8.66
C ILE A 235 12.07 -1.42 7.74
N SER A 236 10.84 -0.94 7.51
CA SER A 236 9.89 -1.58 6.60
C SER A 236 10.37 -1.54 5.15
N GLY A 237 10.97 -0.42 4.73
CA GLY A 237 11.57 -0.27 3.41
C GLY A 237 12.70 -1.27 3.16
N LEU A 238 13.56 -1.52 4.15
CA LEU A 238 14.60 -2.53 4.07
C LEU A 238 14.04 -3.95 4.02
N ALA A 239 13.05 -4.23 4.88
CA ALA A 239 12.38 -5.52 4.95
C ALA A 239 11.74 -5.93 3.62
N MET A 240 10.97 -5.03 2.99
CA MET A 240 10.31 -5.30 1.71
C MET A 240 11.28 -5.43 0.54
N ASN A 241 12.52 -4.94 0.69
CA ASN A 241 13.54 -4.98 -0.34
C ASN A 241 14.56 -6.13 -0.18
N GLY A 242 14.35 -7.01 0.79
CA GLY A 242 15.20 -8.18 1.04
C GLY A 242 16.43 -7.90 1.91
N TYR A 243 16.59 -6.69 2.46
CA TYR A 243 17.72 -6.29 3.29
C TYR A 243 17.40 -6.47 4.79
N GLY A 244 17.00 -7.68 5.18
CA GLY A 244 16.48 -7.93 6.52
C GLY A 244 17.52 -7.81 7.64
N ARG A 245 18.81 -8.04 7.36
CA ARG A 245 19.87 -7.83 8.37
C ARG A 245 20.07 -6.34 8.65
N GLU A 246 20.05 -5.53 7.60
CA GLU A 246 20.13 -4.07 7.67
C GLU A 246 18.90 -3.50 8.37
N ALA A 247 17.70 -4.07 8.13
CA ALA A 247 16.48 -3.69 8.85
C ALA A 247 16.61 -3.94 10.37
N ILE A 248 17.17 -5.09 10.78
CA ILE A 248 17.46 -5.38 12.19
C ILE A 248 18.52 -4.42 12.74
N GLY A 249 19.56 -4.12 11.98
CA GLY A 249 20.57 -3.13 12.36
C GLY A 249 19.98 -1.73 12.57
N ALA A 250 19.05 -1.30 11.70
CA ALA A 250 18.33 -0.05 11.85
C ALA A 250 17.42 -0.05 13.09
N PHE A 251 16.76 -1.17 13.40
CA PHE A 251 16.00 -1.34 14.65
C PHE A 251 16.90 -1.23 15.90
N GLU A 252 18.06 -1.88 15.90
CA GLU A 252 19.01 -1.77 17.00
C GLU A 252 19.55 -0.34 17.17
N GLU A 253 19.81 0.36 16.08
CA GLU A 253 20.26 1.76 16.11
C GLU A 253 19.17 2.71 16.63
N MET A 254 17.92 2.51 16.21
CA MET A 254 16.76 3.23 16.75
C MET A 254 16.69 3.12 18.28
N LEU A 255 16.91 1.92 18.83
CA LEU A 255 16.93 1.70 20.28
C LEU A 255 18.10 2.40 20.96
N LYS A 256 19.31 2.38 20.36
CA LYS A 256 20.47 3.10 20.91
C LYS A 256 20.26 4.61 20.93
N MET A 257 19.53 5.14 19.96
CA MET A 257 19.14 6.56 19.92
C MET A 257 18.00 6.91 20.89
N GLY A 258 17.51 5.95 21.67
CA GLY A 258 16.45 6.17 22.67
C GLY A 258 15.06 6.36 22.07
N VAL A 259 14.86 6.03 20.78
CA VAL A 259 13.55 6.10 20.14
C VAL A 259 12.79 4.81 20.42
N LEU A 260 11.65 4.92 21.08
CA LEU A 260 10.83 3.75 21.44
C LEU A 260 10.10 3.20 20.20
N PRO A 261 10.14 1.87 19.98
CA PRO A 261 9.41 1.22 18.90
C PRO A 261 7.90 1.20 19.16
N ASP A 262 7.14 1.20 18.07
CA ASP A 262 5.69 1.05 18.04
C ASP A 262 5.26 -0.24 17.30
N ASP A 263 3.95 -0.48 17.17
CA ASP A 263 3.39 -1.61 16.42
C ASP A 263 3.91 -1.70 14.98
N LEU A 264 4.07 -0.56 14.31
CA LEU A 264 4.58 -0.53 12.93
C LEU A 264 6.06 -0.92 12.87
N THR A 265 6.85 -0.47 13.86
CA THR A 265 8.27 -0.83 13.98
C THR A 265 8.43 -2.35 14.10
N PHE A 266 7.66 -2.98 15.00
CA PHE A 266 7.72 -4.42 15.22
C PHE A 266 7.25 -5.22 14.01
N THR A 267 6.18 -4.79 13.36
CA THR A 267 5.72 -5.40 12.10
C THR A 267 6.83 -5.37 11.04
N GLY A 268 7.52 -4.22 10.88
CA GLY A 268 8.62 -4.07 9.93
C GLY A 268 9.80 -5.01 10.21
N VAL A 269 10.28 -5.08 11.45
CA VAL A 269 11.44 -5.92 11.81
C VAL A 269 11.12 -7.43 11.81
N LEU A 270 9.88 -7.82 12.16
CA LEU A 270 9.44 -9.21 12.07
C LEU A 270 9.28 -9.65 10.61
N SER A 271 8.76 -8.77 9.75
CA SER A 271 8.72 -8.99 8.30
C SER A 271 10.13 -9.17 7.72
N ALA A 272 11.10 -8.37 8.17
CA ALA A 272 12.50 -8.56 7.80
C ALA A 272 13.06 -9.93 8.24
N CYS A 273 12.71 -10.39 9.44
CA CYS A 273 13.09 -11.72 9.91
C CYS A 273 12.48 -12.81 9.01
N SER A 274 11.18 -12.70 8.68
CA SER A 274 10.48 -13.61 7.78
C SER A 274 11.14 -13.67 6.40
N ASN A 275 11.41 -12.51 5.79
CA ASN A 275 11.96 -12.43 4.45
C ASN A 275 13.40 -12.94 4.31
N CYS A 276 14.14 -13.04 5.42
CA CYS A 276 15.51 -13.54 5.45
C CYS A 276 15.67 -14.87 6.20
N GLY A 277 14.57 -15.52 6.61
CA GLY A 277 14.60 -16.81 7.31
C GLY A 277 15.29 -16.76 8.67
N LEU A 278 15.29 -15.61 9.36
CA LEU A 278 15.96 -15.41 10.63
C LEU A 278 15.07 -15.85 11.81
N VAL A 279 14.75 -17.15 11.87
CA VAL A 279 13.76 -17.73 12.82
C VAL A 279 14.09 -17.37 14.26
N ASP A 280 15.31 -17.65 14.72
CA ASP A 280 15.72 -17.40 16.11
C ASP A 280 15.60 -15.93 16.48
N LYS A 281 16.05 -15.03 15.59
CA LYS A 281 15.94 -13.58 15.81
C LYS A 281 14.48 -13.12 15.84
N GLY A 282 13.65 -13.61 14.92
CA GLY A 282 12.22 -13.29 14.88
C GLY A 282 11.51 -13.68 16.17
N MET A 283 11.78 -14.90 16.69
CA MET A 283 11.23 -15.37 17.96
C MET A 283 11.67 -14.51 19.14
N ILE A 284 12.95 -14.14 19.20
CA ILE A 284 13.48 -13.25 20.24
C ILE A 284 12.79 -11.88 20.18
N ILE A 285 12.74 -11.26 18.99
CA ILE A 285 12.15 -9.93 18.81
C ILE A 285 10.65 -9.94 19.15
N PHE A 286 9.92 -10.97 18.72
CA PHE A 286 8.50 -11.15 19.03
C PHE A 286 8.27 -11.28 20.54
N ALA A 287 9.13 -11.99 21.28
CA ALA A 287 9.02 -12.08 22.74
C ALA A 287 9.37 -10.75 23.43
N ARG A 288 10.38 -10.02 22.94
CA ARG A 288 10.80 -8.73 23.48
C ARG A 288 9.70 -7.67 23.34
N MET A 289 8.95 -7.69 22.24
CA MET A 289 7.83 -6.78 21.97
C MET A 289 6.88 -6.66 23.19
N SER A 290 6.44 -7.78 23.74
CA SER A 290 5.55 -7.77 24.92
C SER A 290 6.28 -7.63 26.24
N LYS A 291 7.45 -8.27 26.40
CA LYS A 291 8.17 -8.33 27.69
C LYS A 291 8.88 -7.02 28.04
N GLU A 292 9.48 -6.37 27.06
CA GLU A 292 10.30 -5.16 27.26
C GLU A 292 9.54 -3.88 26.93
N PHE A 293 8.71 -3.90 25.88
CA PHE A 293 8.05 -2.70 25.36
C PHE A 293 6.54 -2.64 25.68
N GLY A 294 5.97 -3.69 26.28
CA GLY A 294 4.57 -3.72 26.66
C GLY A 294 3.58 -3.70 25.49
N ILE A 295 4.05 -3.96 24.26
CA ILE A 295 3.20 -3.93 23.07
C ILE A 295 2.54 -5.31 22.91
N VAL A 296 1.22 -5.31 22.78
CA VAL A 296 0.42 -6.53 22.62
C VAL A 296 0.44 -6.95 21.14
N PRO A 297 0.79 -8.21 20.82
CA PRO A 297 0.77 -8.69 19.45
C PRO A 297 -0.62 -8.55 18.81
N ASN A 298 -0.63 -8.03 17.58
CA ASN A 298 -1.82 -7.80 16.77
C ASN A 298 -1.76 -8.73 15.55
N ILE A 299 -2.77 -8.67 14.68
CA ILE A 299 -2.89 -9.57 13.52
C ILE A 299 -1.66 -9.51 12.59
N HIS A 300 -1.07 -8.34 12.41
CA HIS A 300 0.10 -8.17 11.53
C HIS A 300 1.36 -8.81 12.13
N HIS A 301 1.58 -8.64 13.43
CA HIS A 301 2.69 -9.29 14.14
C HIS A 301 2.61 -10.82 14.04
N TYR A 302 1.43 -11.39 14.28
CA TYR A 302 1.22 -12.83 14.13
C TYR A 302 1.39 -13.28 12.67
N GLY A 303 0.89 -12.51 11.70
CA GLY A 303 1.08 -12.80 10.27
C GLY A 303 2.56 -12.91 9.88
N CYS A 304 3.42 -12.00 10.34
CA CYS A 304 4.86 -12.08 10.10
C CYS A 304 5.49 -13.33 10.72
N MET A 305 5.05 -13.73 11.93
CA MET A 305 5.57 -14.91 12.60
C MET A 305 5.11 -16.22 11.95
N VAL A 306 3.86 -16.30 11.52
CA VAL A 306 3.32 -17.45 10.78
C VAL A 306 4.02 -17.60 9.44
N ASP A 307 4.28 -16.49 8.73
CA ASP A 307 5.06 -16.50 7.48
C ASP A 307 6.49 -17.00 7.74
N LEU A 308 7.16 -16.50 8.79
CA LEU A 308 8.52 -16.90 9.16
C LEU A 308 8.61 -18.40 9.47
N LEU A 309 7.75 -18.91 10.35
CA LEU A 309 7.71 -20.32 10.74
C LEU A 309 7.31 -21.21 9.55
N GLY A 310 6.34 -20.75 8.76
CA GLY A 310 5.84 -21.43 7.57
C GLY A 310 6.93 -21.62 6.52
N ARG A 311 7.66 -20.55 6.16
CA ARG A 311 8.78 -20.64 5.22
C ARG A 311 9.91 -21.53 5.74
N ALA A 312 10.17 -21.51 7.05
CA ALA A 312 11.16 -22.39 7.69
C ALA A 312 10.72 -23.87 7.80
N GLY A 313 9.50 -24.23 7.39
CA GLY A 313 8.99 -25.60 7.46
C GLY A 313 8.46 -26.01 8.83
N GLN A 314 8.40 -25.08 9.79
CA GLN A 314 7.88 -25.30 11.14
C GLN A 314 6.36 -25.17 11.17
N LEU A 315 5.67 -25.89 10.28
CA LEU A 315 4.23 -25.78 10.03
C LEU A 315 3.38 -26.04 11.29
N HIS A 316 3.78 -26.99 12.13
CA HIS A 316 3.07 -27.30 13.36
C HIS A 316 3.12 -26.12 14.35
N GLN A 317 4.30 -25.54 14.58
CA GLN A 317 4.46 -24.37 15.43
C GLN A 317 3.71 -23.16 14.88
N ALA A 318 3.69 -22.99 13.55
CA ALA A 318 2.91 -21.94 12.90
C ALA A 318 1.40 -22.11 13.19
N TYR A 319 0.87 -23.34 13.08
CA TYR A 319 -0.52 -23.63 13.39
C TYR A 319 -0.85 -23.41 14.89
N GLU A 320 0.01 -23.89 15.80
CA GLU A 320 -0.15 -23.67 17.24
C GLU A 320 -0.13 -22.17 17.58
N LEU A 321 0.74 -21.39 16.93
CA LEU A 321 0.78 -19.95 17.11
C LEU A 321 -0.57 -19.31 16.76
N ILE A 322 -1.18 -19.71 15.62
CA ILE A 322 -2.50 -19.21 15.20
C ILE A 322 -3.57 -19.56 16.26
N MET A 323 -3.57 -20.80 16.75
CA MET A 323 -4.52 -21.24 17.77
C MET A 323 -4.36 -20.49 19.11
N SER A 324 -3.15 -20.04 19.43
CA SER A 324 -2.84 -19.32 20.67
C SER A 324 -3.08 -17.81 20.60
N MET A 325 -3.51 -17.28 19.45
CA MET A 325 -3.69 -15.84 19.26
C MET A 325 -4.75 -15.25 20.19
N ARG A 326 -4.46 -14.05 20.72
CA ARG A 326 -5.43 -13.26 21.52
C ARG A 326 -6.41 -12.46 20.65
N VAL A 327 -6.17 -12.43 19.35
CA VAL A 327 -7.01 -11.77 18.35
C VAL A 327 -7.56 -12.84 17.40
N LYS A 328 -8.75 -12.64 16.85
CA LYS A 328 -9.34 -13.59 15.90
C LYS A 328 -8.47 -13.69 14.64
N PRO A 329 -8.04 -14.90 14.22
CA PRO A 329 -7.33 -15.07 12.96
C PRO A 329 -8.16 -14.61 11.77
N ASP A 330 -7.53 -13.90 10.84
CA ASP A 330 -8.14 -13.45 9.59
C ASP A 330 -7.79 -14.39 8.43
N SER A 331 -8.38 -14.15 7.26
CA SER A 331 -8.10 -14.95 6.06
C SER A 331 -6.65 -14.83 5.60
N THR A 332 -6.00 -13.69 5.84
CA THR A 332 -4.61 -13.45 5.45
C THR A 332 -3.66 -14.45 6.13
N ILE A 333 -3.74 -14.58 7.46
CA ILE A 333 -2.89 -15.50 8.22
C ILE A 333 -3.08 -16.96 7.77
N TRP A 334 -4.34 -17.36 7.54
CA TRP A 334 -4.64 -18.70 7.06
C TRP A 334 -4.03 -18.94 5.67
N ARG A 335 -4.15 -17.99 4.75
CA ARG A 335 -3.54 -18.10 3.42
C ARG A 335 -2.02 -18.11 3.46
N THR A 336 -1.41 -17.38 4.38
CA THR A 336 0.04 -17.46 4.63
C THR A 336 0.44 -18.89 5.00
N LEU A 337 -0.28 -19.54 5.92
CA LEU A 337 -0.02 -20.93 6.28
C LEU A 337 -0.32 -21.91 5.12
N LEU A 338 -1.36 -21.68 4.33
CA LEU A 338 -1.67 -22.47 3.13
C LEU A 338 -0.53 -22.42 2.11
N GLY A 339 0.02 -21.23 1.88
CA GLY A 339 1.20 -21.02 1.03
C GLY A 339 2.41 -21.81 1.53
N ALA A 340 2.65 -21.82 2.85
CA ALA A 340 3.72 -22.63 3.46
C ALA A 340 3.46 -24.15 3.32
N CYS A 341 2.22 -24.60 3.46
CA CYS A 341 1.85 -26.00 3.24
C CYS A 341 2.14 -26.45 1.81
N ARG A 342 1.93 -25.57 0.81
CA ARG A 342 2.31 -25.83 -0.58
C ARG A 342 3.83 -26.01 -0.72
N ILE A 343 4.63 -25.11 -0.13
CA ILE A 343 6.10 -25.15 -0.20
C ILE A 343 6.63 -26.47 0.38
N HIS A 344 6.09 -26.89 1.53
CA HIS A 344 6.53 -28.08 2.26
C HIS A 344 5.71 -29.34 1.98
N ARG A 345 4.86 -29.31 0.95
CA ARG A 345 4.02 -30.43 0.49
C ARG A 345 3.13 -31.07 1.58
N ASN A 346 2.67 -30.29 2.54
CA ASN A 346 1.82 -30.78 3.63
C ASN A 346 0.33 -30.68 3.26
N VAL A 347 -0.19 -31.76 2.68
CA VAL A 347 -1.58 -31.84 2.22
C VAL A 347 -2.60 -31.76 3.36
N ILE A 348 -2.34 -32.47 4.45
CA ILE A 348 -3.30 -32.61 5.55
C ILE A 348 -3.57 -31.25 6.21
N LEU A 349 -2.50 -30.50 6.51
CA LEU A 349 -2.65 -29.18 7.11
C LEU A 349 -3.29 -28.19 6.13
N ALA A 350 -2.98 -28.27 4.84
CA ALA A 350 -3.59 -27.41 3.82
C ALA A 350 -5.11 -27.59 3.76
N GLU A 351 -5.62 -28.82 3.85
CA GLU A 351 -7.06 -29.08 3.87
C GLU A 351 -7.73 -28.46 5.10
N HIS A 352 -7.15 -28.63 6.29
CA HIS A 352 -7.63 -27.99 7.51
C HIS A 352 -7.62 -26.46 7.45
N VAL A 353 -6.60 -25.87 6.83
CA VAL A 353 -6.54 -24.41 6.63
C VAL A 353 -7.69 -23.94 5.74
N VAL A 354 -8.04 -24.69 4.69
CA VAL A 354 -9.17 -24.36 3.82
C VAL A 354 -10.51 -24.51 4.53
N GLU A 355 -10.67 -25.48 5.44
CA GLU A 355 -11.84 -25.58 6.31
C GLU A 355 -12.05 -24.28 7.12
N HIS A 356 -11.00 -23.74 7.72
CA HIS A 356 -11.06 -22.45 8.43
C HIS A 356 -11.40 -21.26 7.50
N LEU A 357 -10.84 -21.21 6.28
CA LEU A 357 -11.21 -20.19 5.29
C LEU A 357 -12.69 -20.29 4.90
N ILE A 358 -13.24 -21.50 4.89
CA ILE A 358 -14.67 -21.73 4.63
C ILE A 358 -15.54 -21.21 5.77
N GLU A 359 -15.17 -21.51 7.01
CA GLU A 359 -15.87 -21.01 8.21
C GLU A 359 -15.88 -19.47 8.27
N LEU A 360 -14.79 -18.82 7.82
CA LEU A 360 -14.69 -17.38 7.72
C LEU A 360 -15.48 -16.76 6.55
N LYS A 361 -16.03 -17.58 5.65
CA LYS A 361 -16.66 -17.14 4.39
C LYS A 361 -15.75 -16.25 3.56
N ALA A 362 -14.46 -16.56 3.56
CA ALA A 362 -13.42 -15.75 2.94
C ALA A 362 -12.69 -16.51 1.83
N GLN A 363 -13.35 -17.39 1.10
CA GLN A 363 -12.70 -18.17 0.05
C GLN A 363 -12.45 -17.32 -1.20
N GLU A 364 -11.23 -17.37 -1.71
CA GLU A 364 -10.84 -16.73 -2.97
C GLU A 364 -10.40 -17.77 -4.00
N ALA A 365 -10.40 -17.40 -5.28
CA ALA A 365 -9.93 -18.27 -6.36
C ALA A 365 -8.50 -18.79 -6.10
N GLY A 366 -7.64 -17.94 -5.53
CA GLY A 366 -6.25 -18.26 -5.19
C GLY A 366 -6.09 -19.44 -4.22
N ASP A 367 -7.01 -19.62 -3.28
CA ASP A 367 -6.94 -20.68 -2.27
C ASP A 367 -7.04 -22.06 -2.93
N TYR A 368 -7.95 -22.19 -3.90
CA TYR A 368 -8.13 -23.42 -4.68
C TYR A 368 -6.98 -23.65 -5.66
N ILE A 369 -6.36 -22.60 -6.20
CA ILE A 369 -5.15 -22.75 -7.03
C ILE A 369 -3.99 -23.29 -6.18
N LEU A 370 -3.81 -22.80 -4.95
CA LEU A 370 -2.78 -23.31 -4.04
C LEU A 370 -2.99 -24.80 -3.71
N LEU A 371 -4.24 -25.20 -3.44
CA LEU A 371 -4.59 -26.62 -3.26
C LEU A 371 -4.37 -27.45 -4.53
N PHE A 372 -4.76 -26.93 -5.70
CA PHE A 372 -4.57 -27.60 -6.98
C PHE A 372 -3.08 -27.87 -7.24
N ASN A 373 -2.23 -26.87 -7.04
CA ASN A 373 -0.78 -26.99 -7.20
C ASN A 373 -0.20 -27.96 -6.17
N LEU A 374 -0.67 -27.91 -4.92
CA LEU A 374 -0.24 -28.84 -3.87
C LEU A 374 -0.59 -30.30 -4.22
N TYR A 375 -1.84 -30.60 -4.59
CA TYR A 375 -2.23 -31.95 -4.99
C TYR A 375 -1.47 -32.45 -6.21
N SER A 376 -1.19 -31.56 -7.17
CA SER A 376 -0.38 -31.87 -8.35
C SER A 376 1.07 -32.20 -7.94
N SER A 377 1.65 -31.47 -6.98
CA SER A 377 3.04 -31.68 -6.51
C SER A 377 3.28 -32.99 -5.76
N VAL A 378 2.21 -33.64 -5.28
CA VAL A 378 2.24 -34.94 -4.60
C VAL A 378 1.58 -36.05 -5.43
N ASP A 379 1.36 -35.82 -6.73
CA ASP A 379 0.75 -36.76 -7.68
C ASP A 379 -0.63 -37.30 -7.26
N ASN A 380 -1.41 -36.53 -6.49
CA ASN A 380 -2.76 -36.91 -6.07
C ASN A 380 -3.81 -36.54 -7.13
N TRP A 381 -3.74 -37.20 -8.29
CA TRP A 381 -4.58 -36.90 -9.46
C TRP A 381 -6.08 -37.03 -9.23
N LYS A 382 -6.49 -37.85 -8.25
CA LYS A 382 -7.89 -37.97 -7.85
C LYS A 382 -8.42 -36.63 -7.31
N LYS A 383 -7.75 -36.06 -6.30
CA LYS A 383 -8.13 -34.76 -5.72
C LYS A 383 -7.97 -33.61 -6.72
N VAL A 384 -6.96 -33.66 -7.58
CA VAL A 384 -6.79 -32.69 -8.70
C VAL A 384 -8.04 -32.67 -9.60
N THR A 385 -8.54 -33.84 -9.98
CA THR A 385 -9.71 -33.97 -10.86
C THR A 385 -10.99 -33.49 -10.17
N GLU A 386 -11.19 -33.87 -8.91
CA GLU A 386 -12.32 -33.43 -8.09
C GLU A 386 -12.33 -31.90 -7.92
N LEU A 387 -11.18 -31.30 -7.59
CA LEU A 387 -11.03 -29.86 -7.40
C LEU A 387 -11.25 -29.08 -8.71
N ARG A 388 -10.73 -29.59 -9.85
CA ARG A 388 -10.96 -28.97 -11.16
C ARG A 388 -12.45 -28.95 -11.52
N LYS A 389 -13.17 -30.03 -11.24
CA LYS A 389 -14.63 -30.10 -11.44
C LYS A 389 -15.35 -29.07 -10.57
N PHE A 390 -15.00 -28.99 -9.29
CA PHE A 390 -15.55 -28.02 -8.35
C PHE A 390 -15.32 -26.56 -8.81
N MET A 391 -14.10 -26.22 -9.22
CA MET A 391 -13.77 -24.88 -9.70
C MET A 391 -14.60 -24.50 -10.94
N LYS A 392 -14.83 -25.44 -11.86
CA LYS A 392 -15.67 -25.24 -13.04
C LYS A 392 -17.14 -25.03 -12.67
N GLU A 393 -17.68 -25.82 -11.75
CA GLU A 393 -19.07 -25.70 -11.28
C GLU A 393 -19.34 -24.38 -10.55
N LYS A 394 -18.33 -23.85 -9.85
CA LYS A 394 -18.42 -22.57 -9.13
C LYS A 394 -18.05 -21.35 -9.97
N GLY A 395 -17.67 -21.53 -11.23
CA GLY A 395 -17.27 -20.43 -12.11
C GLY A 395 -16.02 -19.69 -11.65
N ILE A 396 -15.11 -20.37 -10.94
CA ILE A 396 -13.89 -19.76 -10.41
C ILE A 396 -12.91 -19.52 -11.57
N GLN A 397 -12.67 -18.25 -11.90
CA GLN A 397 -11.72 -17.83 -12.92
C GLN A 397 -10.38 -17.43 -12.30
N THR A 398 -9.26 -17.76 -12.95
CA THR A 398 -7.91 -17.41 -12.50
C THR A 398 -7.42 -16.15 -13.18
N THR A 399 -6.81 -15.24 -12.43
CA THR A 399 -6.16 -14.06 -13.00
C THR A 399 -4.91 -14.50 -13.78
N PRO A 400 -4.73 -14.05 -15.04
CA PRO A 400 -3.52 -14.36 -15.79
C PRO A 400 -2.27 -13.81 -15.09
N ALA A 401 -1.16 -14.55 -15.14
CA ALA A 401 0.13 -14.06 -14.67
C ALA A 401 0.63 -12.97 -15.63
N SER A 402 0.79 -11.73 -15.13
CA SER A 402 1.32 -10.62 -15.92
C SER A 402 2.54 -9.99 -15.25
N SER A 403 3.40 -9.44 -16.09
CA SER A 403 4.56 -8.67 -15.69
C SER A 403 4.56 -7.35 -16.45
N SER A 404 4.83 -6.24 -15.78
CA SER A 404 4.81 -4.92 -16.38
C SER A 404 6.08 -4.13 -16.13
N ILE A 405 6.39 -3.24 -17.06
CA ILE A 405 7.54 -2.33 -17.02
C ILE A 405 7.07 -0.94 -17.44
N GLU A 406 7.44 0.07 -16.67
CA GLU A 406 7.17 1.46 -17.00
C GLU A 406 8.42 2.09 -17.63
N LEU A 407 8.25 2.68 -18.82
CA LEU A 407 9.30 3.44 -19.49
C LEU A 407 8.70 4.74 -20.03
N LYS A 408 9.29 5.88 -19.67
CA LYS A 408 8.89 7.21 -20.15
C LYS A 408 7.39 7.49 -19.92
N GLY A 409 6.88 7.13 -18.74
CA GLY A 409 5.48 7.28 -18.35
C GLY A 409 4.48 6.35 -19.05
N LYS A 410 4.94 5.37 -19.84
CA LYS A 410 4.10 4.34 -20.46
C LYS A 410 4.32 3.00 -19.78
N VAL A 411 3.23 2.37 -19.34
CA VAL A 411 3.24 1.00 -18.81
C VAL A 411 3.10 0.02 -19.97
N HIS A 412 4.06 -0.89 -20.07
CA HIS A 412 4.04 -2.03 -20.99
C HIS A 412 3.76 -3.28 -20.16
N GLU A 413 2.65 -3.95 -20.42
CA GLU A 413 2.25 -5.17 -19.73
C GLU A 413 2.43 -6.37 -20.65
N PHE A 414 2.96 -7.46 -20.10
CA PHE A 414 3.23 -8.71 -20.78
C PHE A 414 2.49 -9.85 -20.08
N VAL A 415 1.94 -10.75 -20.87
CA VAL A 415 1.39 -12.05 -20.43
C VAL A 415 2.21 -13.18 -21.06
N VAL A 416 1.99 -14.42 -20.63
CA VAL A 416 2.64 -15.58 -21.27
C VAL A 416 2.19 -15.64 -22.74
N ASP A 417 3.15 -15.85 -23.64
CA ASP A 417 2.94 -15.87 -25.10
C ASP A 417 2.29 -14.58 -25.67
N ASP A 418 2.65 -13.43 -25.10
CA ASP A 418 2.07 -12.15 -25.51
C ASP A 418 2.47 -11.74 -26.94
N VAL A 419 1.46 -11.60 -27.79
CA VAL A 419 1.57 -11.12 -29.17
C VAL A 419 0.96 -9.72 -29.36
N SER A 420 0.47 -9.10 -28.29
CA SER A 420 -0.22 -7.80 -28.35
C SER A 420 0.74 -6.60 -28.43
N HIS A 421 2.00 -6.79 -28.01
CA HIS A 421 2.98 -5.72 -27.99
C HIS A 421 3.40 -5.28 -29.41
N PRO A 422 3.47 -3.97 -29.73
CA PRO A 422 3.83 -3.50 -31.07
C PRO A 422 5.22 -3.93 -31.56
N GLN A 423 6.14 -4.19 -30.63
CA GLN A 423 7.53 -4.64 -30.88
C GLN A 423 7.74 -6.12 -30.51
N LYS A 424 6.72 -6.97 -30.71
CA LYS A 424 6.80 -8.37 -30.27
C LYS A 424 7.97 -9.11 -30.90
N ASP A 425 8.20 -8.92 -32.20
CA ASP A 425 9.20 -9.71 -32.93
C ASP A 425 10.61 -9.39 -32.41
N GLU A 426 10.91 -8.10 -32.17
CA GLU A 426 12.19 -7.68 -31.60
C GLU A 426 12.38 -8.13 -30.15
N ILE A 427 11.30 -8.18 -29.35
CA ILE A 427 11.35 -8.66 -27.96
C ILE A 427 11.67 -10.16 -27.92
N TYR A 428 11.04 -10.95 -28.78
CA TYR A 428 11.28 -12.39 -28.86
C TYR A 428 12.71 -12.68 -29.36
N GLU A 429 13.17 -11.97 -30.39
CA GLU A 429 14.57 -12.09 -30.86
C GLU A 429 15.58 -11.73 -29.77
N MET A 430 15.34 -10.65 -29.03
CA MET A 430 16.17 -10.26 -27.89
C MET A 430 16.16 -11.32 -26.78
N LEU A 431 14.99 -11.89 -26.47
CA LEU A 431 14.89 -12.95 -25.47
C LEU A 431 15.65 -14.21 -25.88
N ASP A 432 15.64 -14.55 -27.17
CA ASP A 432 16.43 -15.66 -27.72
C ASP A 432 17.94 -15.40 -27.62
N GLU A 433 18.38 -14.18 -27.93
CA GLU A 433 19.77 -13.75 -27.76
C GLU A 433 20.20 -13.86 -26.30
N ILE A 434 19.41 -13.27 -25.39
CA ILE A 434 19.64 -13.36 -23.95
C ILE A 434 19.75 -14.83 -23.53
N SER A 435 18.78 -15.67 -23.91
CA SER A 435 18.75 -17.08 -23.53
C SER A 435 19.98 -17.85 -24.01
N LYS A 436 20.50 -17.55 -25.21
CA LYS A 436 21.76 -18.11 -25.71
C LYS A 436 22.95 -17.68 -24.85
N GLN A 437 23.06 -16.39 -24.52
CA GLN A 437 24.14 -15.88 -23.69
C GLN A 437 24.12 -16.45 -22.27
N LEU A 438 22.94 -16.55 -21.66
CA LEU A 438 22.81 -17.12 -20.31
C LEU A 438 23.16 -18.61 -20.30
N LYS A 439 22.77 -19.38 -21.32
CA LYS A 439 23.17 -20.79 -21.46
C LYS A 439 24.69 -20.97 -21.50
N ILE A 440 25.40 -20.10 -22.22
CA ILE A 440 26.87 -20.09 -22.25
C ILE A 440 27.44 -19.80 -20.85
N ALA A 441 26.80 -18.91 -20.10
CA ALA A 441 27.15 -18.58 -18.72
C ALA A 441 26.71 -19.64 -17.68
N GLY A 442 26.17 -20.78 -18.11
CA GLY A 442 25.80 -21.90 -17.23
C GLY A 442 24.36 -21.88 -16.71
N TYR A 443 23.48 -21.04 -17.25
CA TYR A 443 22.04 -21.09 -16.93
C TYR A 443 21.41 -22.38 -17.46
N VAL A 444 20.74 -23.10 -16.56
CA VAL A 444 19.93 -24.28 -16.88
C VAL A 444 18.50 -23.99 -16.46
N ALA A 445 17.56 -24.08 -17.41
CA ALA A 445 16.14 -23.87 -17.14
C ALA A 445 15.62 -24.93 -16.17
N GLU A 446 15.01 -24.50 -15.08
CA GLU A 446 14.52 -25.41 -14.05
C GLU A 446 13.10 -25.89 -14.42
N ILE A 447 12.99 -27.15 -14.83
CA ILE A 447 11.71 -27.75 -15.23
C ILE A 447 10.91 -28.09 -13.97
N THR A 448 9.98 -27.22 -13.58
CA THR A 448 9.05 -27.50 -12.48
C THR A 448 8.06 -28.61 -12.85
N SER A 449 7.75 -29.50 -11.90
CA SER A 449 6.82 -30.62 -12.04
C SER A 449 5.33 -30.21 -12.22
N GLU A 450 5.04 -28.91 -12.25
CA GLU A 450 3.69 -28.32 -12.17
C GLU A 450 2.92 -28.29 -13.52
N LEU A 451 3.50 -28.78 -14.62
CA LEU A 451 2.84 -28.90 -15.93
C LEU A 451 2.60 -30.37 -16.29
N PRO A 452 1.40 -30.95 -16.11
CA PRO A 452 1.10 -32.30 -16.56
C PRO A 452 0.91 -32.32 -18.08
N ASN A 453 1.27 -33.44 -18.72
CA ASN A 453 1.06 -33.77 -20.15
C ASN A 453 1.96 -33.10 -21.20
N LEU A 454 2.93 -32.28 -20.80
CA LEU A 454 3.94 -31.74 -21.71
C LEU A 454 5.25 -32.51 -21.57
N ASP A 455 5.90 -32.82 -22.68
CA ASP A 455 7.24 -33.42 -22.66
C ASP A 455 8.29 -32.41 -22.13
N ALA A 456 9.53 -32.87 -21.94
CA ALA A 456 10.59 -32.00 -21.40
C ALA A 456 10.97 -30.84 -22.34
N GLU A 457 10.72 -30.95 -23.66
CA GLU A 457 10.96 -29.88 -24.63
C GLU A 457 9.82 -28.87 -24.65
N GLU A 458 8.57 -29.31 -24.60
CA GLU A 458 7.38 -28.47 -24.50
C GLU A 458 7.34 -27.69 -23.18
N LYS A 459 7.76 -28.31 -22.06
CA LYS A 459 7.94 -27.61 -20.78
C LYS A 459 9.00 -26.53 -20.87
N ARG A 460 10.14 -26.81 -21.52
CA ARG A 460 11.20 -25.81 -21.76
C ARG A 460 10.70 -24.69 -22.65
N TYR A 461 9.85 -24.98 -23.64
CA TYR A 461 9.24 -23.99 -24.51
C TYR A 461 8.32 -23.04 -23.73
N VAL A 462 7.40 -23.57 -22.91
CA VAL A 462 6.50 -22.76 -22.07
C VAL A 462 7.28 -21.90 -21.05
N LEU A 463 8.33 -22.46 -20.44
CA LEU A 463 9.20 -21.73 -19.50
C LEU A 463 10.04 -20.64 -20.19
N SER A 464 10.27 -20.74 -21.51
CA SER A 464 11.10 -19.78 -22.23
C SER A 464 10.43 -18.41 -22.37
N TYR A 465 9.09 -18.35 -22.41
CA TYR A 465 8.32 -17.14 -22.69
C TYR A 465 7.45 -16.68 -21.52
N HIS A 466 7.94 -16.84 -20.30
CA HIS A 466 7.32 -16.23 -19.13
C HIS A 466 7.27 -14.71 -19.26
N SER A 467 6.20 -14.10 -18.74
CA SER A 467 5.99 -12.65 -18.83
C SER A 467 7.14 -11.84 -18.20
N GLU A 468 7.79 -12.36 -17.15
CA GLU A 468 8.97 -11.73 -16.58
C GLU A 468 10.13 -11.66 -17.58
N LYS A 469 10.36 -12.75 -18.33
CA LYS A 469 11.47 -12.83 -19.29
C LYS A 469 11.22 -11.90 -20.48
N LEU A 470 9.97 -11.82 -20.96
CA LEU A 470 9.57 -10.85 -21.99
C LEU A 470 9.77 -9.41 -21.49
N ALA A 471 9.36 -9.10 -20.26
CA ALA A 471 9.56 -7.79 -19.67
C ALA A 471 11.05 -7.44 -19.49
N ILE A 472 11.90 -8.41 -19.11
CA ILE A 472 13.35 -8.23 -19.04
C ILE A 472 13.93 -7.98 -20.44
N ALA A 473 13.56 -8.78 -21.43
CA ALA A 473 14.04 -8.63 -22.80
C ALA A 473 13.68 -7.27 -23.38
N PHE A 474 12.43 -6.82 -23.20
CA PHE A 474 12.02 -5.47 -23.55
C PHE A 474 12.81 -4.40 -22.80
N GLY A 475 13.04 -4.58 -21.49
CA GLY A 475 13.87 -3.67 -20.69
C GLY A 475 15.31 -3.55 -21.21
N VAL A 476 15.93 -4.67 -21.61
CA VAL A 476 17.27 -4.69 -22.22
C VAL A 476 17.27 -3.98 -23.57
N LEU A 477 16.28 -4.26 -24.42
CA LEU A 477 16.13 -3.69 -25.75
C LEU A 477 15.88 -2.18 -25.72
N ALA A 478 14.98 -1.73 -24.84
CA ALA A 478 14.47 -0.36 -24.83
C ALA A 478 15.31 0.63 -24.01
N THR A 479 16.34 0.16 -23.28
CA THR A 479 17.16 1.03 -22.41
C THR A 479 18.66 0.87 -22.62
N PRO A 480 19.46 1.95 -22.47
CA PRO A 480 20.91 1.89 -22.60
C PRO A 480 21.58 0.93 -21.60
N PRO A 481 22.76 0.37 -21.93
CA PRO A 481 23.56 -0.42 -20.99
C PRO A 481 23.79 0.29 -19.64
N GLY A 482 23.70 -0.48 -18.56
CA GLY A 482 23.83 0.04 -17.18
C GLY A 482 22.54 0.60 -16.58
N THR A 483 21.48 0.82 -17.37
CA THR A 483 20.17 1.25 -16.85
C THR A 483 19.53 0.16 -15.99
N THR A 484 19.05 0.50 -14.80
CA THR A 484 18.28 -0.41 -13.94
C THR A 484 16.95 -0.77 -14.58
N ILE A 485 16.70 -2.07 -14.78
CA ILE A 485 15.43 -2.59 -15.29
C ILE A 485 14.49 -2.83 -14.09
N ARG A 486 13.28 -2.26 -14.12
CA ARG A 486 12.28 -2.42 -13.05
C ARG A 486 11.05 -3.11 -13.60
N ILE A 487 10.65 -4.21 -12.98
CA ILE A 487 9.52 -5.04 -13.41
C ILE A 487 8.59 -5.25 -12.24
N ALA A 488 7.29 -5.07 -12.45
CA ALA A 488 6.27 -5.41 -11.47
C ALA A 488 5.51 -6.66 -11.91
N LYS A 489 5.41 -7.64 -11.02
CA LYS A 489 4.70 -8.91 -11.25
C LYS A 489 3.49 -8.99 -10.32
N ASN A 490 2.34 -9.37 -10.89
CA ASN A 490 1.09 -9.51 -10.13
C ASN A 490 1.03 -10.78 -9.25
N LEU A 491 1.92 -11.74 -9.50
CA LEU A 491 2.06 -12.99 -8.77
C LEU A 491 3.49 -13.16 -8.24
N ARG A 492 3.71 -14.19 -7.42
CA ARG A 492 5.06 -14.60 -7.00
C ARG A 492 5.91 -14.99 -8.22
N ILE A 493 7.15 -14.50 -8.29
CA ILE A 493 8.11 -14.91 -9.34
C ILE A 493 8.33 -16.43 -9.26
N CYS A 494 8.57 -17.13 -10.38
CA CYS A 494 8.91 -18.55 -10.33
C CYS A 494 10.43 -18.77 -10.23
N VAL A 495 10.86 -19.99 -9.87
CA VAL A 495 12.27 -20.27 -9.56
C VAL A 495 13.15 -20.05 -10.79
N ASP A 496 12.64 -20.46 -11.94
CA ASP A 496 13.30 -20.29 -13.22
C ASP A 496 13.48 -18.80 -13.60
N CYS A 497 12.43 -17.97 -13.47
CA CYS A 497 12.50 -16.53 -13.75
C CYS A 497 13.46 -15.81 -12.77
N HIS A 498 13.48 -16.22 -11.50
CA HIS A 498 14.40 -15.68 -10.51
C HIS A 498 15.86 -16.01 -10.87
N ASN A 499 16.15 -17.26 -11.23
CA ASN A 499 17.49 -17.70 -11.65
C ASN A 499 17.91 -17.03 -12.97
N PHE A 500 16.99 -16.87 -13.91
CA PHE A 500 17.20 -16.14 -15.15
C PHE A 500 17.63 -14.69 -14.89
N ALA A 501 16.86 -13.95 -14.08
CA ALA A 501 17.17 -12.56 -13.74
C ALA A 501 18.51 -12.42 -12.97
N LYS A 502 18.80 -13.38 -12.09
CA LYS A 502 20.05 -13.47 -11.34
C LYS A 502 21.25 -13.59 -12.27
N ILE A 503 21.29 -14.58 -13.16
CA ILE A 503 22.42 -14.78 -14.08
C ILE A 503 22.51 -13.62 -15.08
N LEU A 504 21.38 -13.12 -15.57
CA LEU A 504 21.32 -11.96 -16.46
C LEU A 504 21.99 -10.73 -15.83
N SER A 505 21.74 -10.47 -14.55
CA SER A 505 22.35 -9.33 -13.86
C SER A 505 23.88 -9.39 -13.83
N GLY A 506 24.47 -10.59 -13.86
CA GLY A 506 25.91 -10.82 -13.94
C GLY A 506 26.43 -10.67 -15.36
N VAL A 507 25.81 -11.36 -16.33
CA VAL A 507 26.25 -11.38 -17.73
C VAL A 507 26.13 -10.03 -18.41
N TYR A 508 25.01 -9.33 -18.21
CA TYR A 508 24.74 -8.04 -18.83
C TYR A 508 25.24 -6.85 -17.98
N ASN A 509 25.81 -7.11 -16.79
CA ASN A 509 26.21 -6.09 -15.81
C ASN A 509 25.13 -5.01 -15.61
N ARG A 510 23.88 -5.46 -15.46
CA ARG A 510 22.71 -4.60 -15.22
C ARG A 510 22.04 -4.97 -13.92
N GLN A 511 21.57 -3.96 -13.19
CA GLN A 511 20.68 -4.18 -12.07
C GLN A 511 19.27 -4.47 -12.59
N VAL A 512 18.66 -5.55 -12.11
CA VAL A 512 17.24 -5.86 -12.37
C VAL A 512 16.53 -5.84 -11.03
N ILE A 513 15.43 -5.11 -10.93
CA ILE A 513 14.56 -5.08 -9.76
C ILE A 513 13.23 -5.66 -10.18
N ILE A 514 12.85 -6.78 -9.59
CA ILE A 514 11.55 -7.39 -9.82
C ILE A 514 10.73 -7.31 -8.54
N THR A 515 9.56 -6.69 -8.61
CA THR A 515 8.59 -6.72 -7.52
C THR A 515 7.63 -7.87 -7.77
N ASP A 516 7.42 -8.70 -6.76
CA ASP A 516 6.27 -9.60 -6.73
C ASP A 516 5.22 -9.09 -5.75
N HIS A 517 4.10 -9.80 -5.61
CA HIS A 517 3.01 -9.44 -4.69
C HIS A 517 3.42 -9.22 -3.22
N THR A 518 4.62 -9.66 -2.80
CA THR A 518 5.08 -9.61 -1.41
C THR A 518 6.33 -8.78 -1.18
N ARG A 519 7.23 -8.64 -2.17
CA ARG A 519 8.54 -8.02 -1.98
C ARG A 519 9.29 -7.68 -3.27
N PHE A 520 10.41 -6.98 -3.13
CA PHE A 520 11.37 -6.69 -4.18
C PHE A 520 12.52 -7.70 -4.17
N HIS A 521 12.94 -8.08 -5.37
CA HIS A 521 14.14 -8.87 -5.63
C HIS A 521 15.12 -7.97 -6.38
N HIS A 522 16.26 -7.67 -5.75
CA HIS A 522 17.32 -6.87 -6.36
C HIS A 522 18.40 -7.77 -6.90
N PHE A 523 18.41 -7.95 -8.22
CA PHE A 523 19.42 -8.73 -8.92
C PHE A 523 20.58 -7.82 -9.34
N ARG A 524 21.78 -8.12 -8.85
CA ARG A 524 23.01 -7.39 -9.21
C ARG A 524 24.20 -8.33 -9.19
N GLY A 525 24.97 -8.35 -10.27
CA GLY A 525 26.23 -9.09 -10.34
C GLY A 525 26.08 -10.59 -10.02
N GLY A 526 25.00 -11.23 -10.46
CA GLY A 526 24.78 -12.66 -10.22
C GLY A 526 24.17 -12.99 -8.85
N HIS A 527 23.78 -11.99 -8.05
CA HIS A 527 23.21 -12.19 -6.71
C HIS A 527 21.83 -11.54 -6.63
N CYS A 528 20.97 -12.05 -5.75
CA CYS A 528 19.68 -11.44 -5.41
C CYS A 528 19.68 -10.99 -3.94
N SER A 529 19.06 -9.84 -3.63
CA SER A 529 18.94 -9.36 -2.24
C SER A 529 18.28 -10.36 -1.29
N CYS A 530 17.48 -11.28 -1.80
CA CYS A 530 16.84 -12.30 -0.98
C CYS A 530 17.72 -13.49 -0.57
N ASN A 531 18.96 -13.59 -1.08
CA ASN A 531 19.85 -14.73 -0.84
C ASN A 531 19.20 -16.08 -1.18
N ASP A 532 18.41 -16.13 -2.24
CA ASP A 532 17.65 -17.31 -2.70
C ASP A 532 16.62 -17.84 -1.67
N TYR A 533 16.31 -17.05 -0.63
CA TYR A 533 15.27 -17.32 0.35
C TYR A 533 14.02 -16.48 0.03
N TRP A 534 13.05 -17.05 -0.68
CA TRP A 534 11.72 -16.46 -0.87
C TRP A 534 10.63 -17.42 -0.47
#